data_AF-A0AAN5DC65-F1
#
_entry.id   AF-A0AAN5DC65-F1
#
_cell.length_a   1.000
_cell.length_b   1.000
_cell.length_c   1.000
_cell.angle_alpha   90.00
_cell.angle_beta   90.00
_cell.angle_gamma   90.00
#
_symmetry.space_group_name_H-M   'P 1'
#
loop_
_entity.id
_entity.type
_entity.pdbx_description
1 polymer ?
#
loop_
_entity_poly.entity_id
_entity_poly.type
_entity_poly.pdbx_seq_one_letter_code
_entity_poly.pdbx_strand_id
1 'polypeptide(L)'
;KHASEHPNLLWVQKDNAHRNIQITSLDEVNLNKTNSFVQKFIDNPLLIDNRKFDLGIYVVVTSLNPLRVYVYDDVLIRFCPKDYHPFDAADVDKYVVGDDYTPIWEIPSLMKLYNEGRYSMRETISAQLRKENKDASRIWKQLNEIIAEVFQSQQIKMAGSRQWRETDPKFFELSRFDFVVDEDLNVFVMEANMSPNLSSGHFKPNQLIYEQVLMSVLSLVGLANPLTETAVEEFGARARSSFPPVSDRDLAIAFPFCEQCEKDCRREERCSLCGSCLTGDSQLADALAELQREEHERRKMRRVKIQWREEGIKPYSRLDRLQSLWIDAKCKGDPAWC
;
A
#
# COMPACT_ATOMS: atom_id res chain seq x y z
N LYS A 1 -17.16 -1.28 -25.39
CA LYS A 1 -18.40 -0.75 -24.75
C LYS A 1 -18.16 0.63 -24.15
N HIS A 2 -17.30 0.78 -23.13
CA HIS A 2 -16.97 2.12 -22.60
C HIS A 2 -16.31 3.04 -23.66
N ALA A 3 -15.35 2.52 -24.41
CA ALA A 3 -14.68 3.25 -25.50
C ALA A 3 -15.63 3.78 -26.59
N SER A 4 -16.64 2.99 -26.97
CA SER A 4 -17.65 3.37 -27.97
C SER A 4 -18.67 4.39 -27.45
N GLU A 5 -18.84 4.47 -26.14
CA GLU A 5 -19.74 5.43 -25.48
C GLU A 5 -19.06 6.79 -25.25
N HIS A 6 -17.73 6.87 -25.40
CA HIS A 6 -16.93 8.07 -25.13
C HIS A 6 -15.85 8.33 -26.22
N PRO A 7 -16.26 8.72 -27.44
CA PRO A 7 -15.35 8.85 -28.59
C PRO A 7 -14.31 9.98 -28.46
N ASN A 8 -14.58 10.98 -27.62
CA ASN A 8 -13.69 12.12 -27.41
C ASN A 8 -12.56 11.85 -26.41
N LEU A 9 -12.53 10.68 -25.77
CA LEU A 9 -11.48 10.35 -24.81
C LEU A 9 -10.17 10.05 -25.52
N LEU A 10 -9.09 10.57 -24.95
CA LEU A 10 -7.73 10.20 -25.32
C LEU A 10 -7.34 8.89 -24.64
N TRP A 11 -6.53 8.09 -25.34
CA TRP A 11 -6.05 6.80 -24.87
C TRP A 11 -4.54 6.78 -24.85
N VAL A 12 -3.95 6.04 -23.93
CA VAL A 12 -2.52 5.73 -23.92
C VAL A 12 -2.35 4.27 -24.33
N GLN A 13 -1.59 4.04 -25.40
CA GLN A 13 -1.08 2.71 -25.73
C GLN A 13 0.35 2.60 -25.22
N LYS A 14 0.61 1.56 -24.40
CA LYS A 14 1.95 1.24 -23.89
C LYS A 14 2.24 -0.25 -24.04
N ASP A 15 3.52 -0.57 -24.22
CA ASP A 15 3.96 -1.96 -24.23
C ASP A 15 3.97 -2.51 -22.79
N ASN A 16 3.93 -3.84 -22.62
CA ASN A 16 3.95 -4.50 -21.30
C ASN A 16 5.19 -4.16 -20.45
N ALA A 17 6.25 -3.61 -21.05
CA ALA A 17 7.44 -3.12 -20.37
C ALA A 17 7.37 -1.61 -20.04
N HIS A 18 6.20 -0.97 -20.18
CA HIS A 18 5.98 0.46 -19.95
C HIS A 18 6.86 1.37 -20.83
N ARG A 19 7.18 0.90 -22.04
CA ARG A 19 7.92 1.64 -23.07
C ARG A 19 6.99 2.00 -24.22
N ASN A 20 7.46 2.93 -25.07
CA ASN A 20 6.75 3.39 -26.27
C ASN A 20 5.36 3.97 -25.97
N ILE A 21 5.29 4.83 -24.94
CA ILE A 21 4.03 5.42 -24.48
C ILE A 21 3.60 6.50 -25.47
N GLN A 22 2.46 6.28 -26.13
CA GLN A 22 1.88 7.24 -27.07
C GLN A 22 0.44 7.52 -26.71
N ILE A 23 0.05 8.80 -26.76
CA ILE A 23 -1.35 9.20 -26.71
C ILE A 23 -1.91 9.05 -28.11
N THR A 24 -3.00 8.31 -28.23
CA THR A 24 -3.68 8.07 -29.49
C THR A 24 -5.18 8.29 -29.34
N SER A 25 -5.82 8.71 -30.42
CA SER A 25 -7.27 8.69 -30.52
C SER A 25 -7.75 7.24 -30.67
N LEU A 26 -9.03 6.96 -30.34
CA LEU A 26 -9.57 5.60 -30.44
C LEU A 26 -9.39 4.99 -31.84
N ASP A 27 -9.51 5.81 -32.88
CA ASP A 27 -9.42 5.41 -34.28
C ASP A 27 -7.99 5.00 -34.71
N GLU A 28 -6.97 5.45 -33.97
CA GLU A 28 -5.56 5.20 -34.23
C GLU A 28 -4.96 4.11 -33.33
N VAL A 29 -5.72 3.62 -32.33
CA VAL A 29 -5.28 2.55 -31.43
C VAL A 29 -5.10 1.24 -32.20
N ASN A 30 -3.89 0.71 -32.23
CA ASN A 30 -3.62 -0.59 -32.82
C ASN A 30 -3.86 -1.72 -31.81
N LEU A 31 -5.09 -2.23 -31.73
CA LEU A 31 -5.46 -3.35 -30.86
C LEU A 31 -4.79 -4.68 -31.25
N ASN A 32 -4.25 -4.80 -32.46
CA ASN A 32 -3.57 -6.00 -32.94
C ASN A 32 -2.08 -6.04 -32.54
N LYS A 33 -1.56 -4.96 -31.94
CA LYS A 33 -0.17 -4.92 -31.47
C LYS A 33 0.00 -5.86 -30.27
N THR A 34 0.70 -6.97 -30.49
CA THR A 34 1.04 -7.94 -29.46
C THR A 34 1.87 -7.30 -28.35
N ASN A 35 1.64 -7.72 -27.10
CA ASN A 35 2.30 -7.18 -25.89
C ASN A 35 2.10 -5.68 -25.64
N SER A 36 0.95 -5.14 -26.04
CA SER A 36 0.53 -3.79 -25.67
C SER A 36 -0.81 -3.80 -24.96
N PHE A 37 -1.04 -2.77 -24.15
CA PHE A 37 -2.33 -2.52 -23.55
C PHE A 37 -2.71 -1.04 -23.70
N VAL A 38 -4.01 -0.79 -23.64
CA VAL A 38 -4.61 0.51 -23.88
C VAL A 38 -5.34 0.92 -22.62
N GLN A 39 -5.00 2.11 -22.12
CA GLN A 39 -5.60 2.68 -20.91
C GLN A 39 -6.18 4.06 -21.27
N LYS A 40 -7.28 4.43 -20.62
CA LYS A 40 -7.80 5.81 -20.72
C LYS A 40 -6.71 6.78 -20.26
N PHE A 41 -6.43 7.81 -21.07
CA PHE A 41 -5.57 8.91 -20.66
C PHE A 41 -6.33 9.82 -19.68
N ILE A 42 -5.65 10.24 -18.61
CA ILE A 42 -6.17 11.28 -17.72
C ILE A 42 -5.69 12.62 -18.30
N ASP A 43 -6.57 13.29 -19.03
CA ASP A 43 -6.34 14.54 -19.77
C ASP A 43 -6.50 15.80 -18.92
N ASN A 44 -7.03 15.66 -17.69
CA ASN A 44 -7.12 16.71 -16.68
C ASN A 44 -6.29 16.37 -15.41
N PRO A 45 -4.98 16.07 -15.52
CA PRO A 45 -4.17 15.72 -14.36
C PRO A 45 -4.09 16.88 -13.36
N LEU A 46 -3.95 16.56 -12.07
CA LEU A 46 -3.57 17.53 -11.06
C LEU A 46 -2.17 18.07 -11.38
N LEU A 47 -2.06 19.38 -11.54
CA LEU A 47 -0.80 20.07 -11.82
C LEU A 47 -0.33 20.87 -10.61
N ILE A 48 0.98 20.96 -10.42
CA ILE A 48 1.63 21.92 -9.53
C ILE A 48 2.66 22.67 -10.36
N ASP A 49 2.60 24.00 -10.35
CA ASP A 49 3.43 24.86 -11.22
C ASP A 49 3.40 24.41 -12.69
N ASN A 50 2.21 24.06 -13.20
CA ASN A 50 1.99 23.56 -14.56
C ASN A 50 2.74 22.24 -14.90
N ARG A 51 3.25 21.51 -13.90
CA ARG A 51 3.89 20.21 -14.09
C ARG A 51 2.96 19.07 -13.67
N LYS A 52 2.79 18.07 -14.56
CA LYS A 52 2.17 16.78 -14.21
C LYS A 52 3.12 16.00 -13.31
N PHE A 53 2.60 15.17 -12.41
CA PHE A 53 3.40 14.29 -11.57
C PHE A 53 2.71 12.94 -11.34
N ASP A 54 3.50 11.98 -10.87
CA ASP A 54 2.98 10.73 -10.30
C ASP A 54 3.35 10.58 -8.83
N LEU A 55 2.63 9.68 -8.16
CA LEU A 55 2.83 9.31 -6.77
C LEU A 55 3.24 7.83 -6.72
N GLY A 56 4.50 7.57 -6.37
CA GLY A 56 5.03 6.23 -6.12
C GLY A 56 4.90 5.85 -4.65
N ILE A 57 4.08 4.85 -4.34
CA ILE A 57 3.85 4.35 -2.99
C ILE A 57 4.51 2.98 -2.83
N TYR A 58 5.37 2.82 -1.83
CA TYR A 58 5.93 1.51 -1.50
C TYR A 58 4.90 0.70 -0.71
N VAL A 59 4.62 -0.52 -1.19
CA VAL A 59 3.61 -1.42 -0.63
C VAL A 59 4.25 -2.77 -0.34
N VAL A 60 4.03 -3.30 0.86
CA VAL A 60 4.53 -4.61 1.30
C VAL A 60 3.36 -5.52 1.60
N VAL A 61 3.37 -6.73 1.04
CA VAL A 61 2.50 -7.84 1.50
C VAL A 61 3.34 -8.79 2.33
N THR A 62 2.91 -9.06 3.57
CA THR A 62 3.60 -9.96 4.52
C THR A 62 2.87 -11.28 4.70
N SER A 63 1.58 -11.33 4.38
CA SER A 63 0.80 -12.58 4.39
C SER A 63 -0.36 -12.51 3.40
N LEU A 64 -0.69 -13.67 2.82
CA LEU A 64 -1.82 -13.86 1.91
C LEU A 64 -3.01 -14.58 2.56
N ASN A 65 -2.83 -15.15 3.75
CA ASN A 65 -3.89 -15.79 4.51
C ASN A 65 -3.50 -15.89 5.99
N PRO A 66 -3.97 -15.00 6.86
CA PRO A 66 -4.82 -13.84 6.54
C PRO A 66 -4.07 -12.76 5.72
N LEU A 67 -4.77 -12.00 4.89
CA LEU A 67 -4.18 -10.93 4.07
C LEU A 67 -3.64 -9.80 4.96
N ARG A 68 -2.34 -9.49 4.81
CA ARG A 68 -1.67 -8.38 5.49
C ARG A 68 -0.91 -7.54 4.48
N VAL A 69 -1.28 -6.28 4.38
CA VAL A 69 -0.72 -5.32 3.42
C VAL A 69 -0.37 -4.04 4.16
N TYR A 70 0.79 -3.47 3.85
CA TYR A 70 1.33 -2.27 4.46
C TYR A 70 1.77 -1.28 3.38
N VAL A 71 1.61 0.01 3.64
CA VAL A 71 2.12 1.11 2.82
C VAL A 71 3.16 1.89 3.60
N TYR A 72 4.21 2.36 2.93
CA TYR A 72 5.15 3.29 3.54
C TYR A 72 4.46 4.65 3.78
N ASP A 73 4.71 5.29 4.92
CA ASP A 73 3.98 6.48 5.39
C ASP A 73 4.19 7.71 4.49
N ASP A 74 5.32 7.77 3.79
CA ASP A 74 5.68 8.81 2.82
C ASP A 74 5.63 8.28 1.38
N VAL A 75 5.77 9.18 0.42
CA VAL A 75 5.57 8.92 -1.01
C VAL A 75 6.76 9.40 -1.82
N LEU A 76 7.04 8.75 -2.96
CA LEU A 76 7.98 9.29 -3.93
C LEU A 76 7.21 10.08 -4.98
N ILE A 77 7.58 11.34 -5.20
CA ILE A 77 6.89 12.22 -6.16
C ILE A 77 7.85 12.61 -7.26
N ARG A 78 7.41 12.41 -8.49
CA ARG A 78 8.21 12.64 -9.68
C ARG A 78 7.41 13.50 -10.65
N PHE A 79 7.96 14.64 -11.03
CA PHE A 79 7.31 15.55 -11.96
C PHE A 79 7.79 15.32 -13.39
N CYS A 80 6.90 15.52 -14.35
CA CYS A 80 7.25 15.61 -15.75
C CYS A 80 8.29 16.73 -15.97
N PRO A 81 9.30 16.51 -16.84
CA PRO A 81 10.35 17.51 -17.09
C PRO A 81 9.86 18.82 -17.68
N LYS A 82 8.71 18.80 -18.37
CA LYS A 82 8.15 19.96 -19.08
C LYS A 82 6.75 20.34 -18.60
N ASP A 83 6.38 21.55 -18.95
CA ASP A 83 5.07 22.14 -18.65
C ASP A 83 4.00 21.41 -19.42
N TYR A 84 2.95 21.00 -18.72
CA TYR A 84 1.81 20.30 -19.30
C TYR A 84 1.09 21.20 -20.30
N HIS A 85 0.83 22.47 -19.94
CA HIS A 85 0.23 23.44 -20.84
C HIS A 85 1.24 24.43 -21.45
N PRO A 86 1.07 24.85 -22.72
CA PRO A 86 0.13 24.32 -23.70
C PRO A 86 0.42 22.86 -24.01
N PHE A 87 -0.65 22.05 -24.15
CA PHE A 87 -0.53 20.60 -24.30
C PHE A 87 -0.10 20.23 -25.71
N ASP A 88 0.90 19.35 -25.81
CA ASP A 88 1.42 18.79 -27.06
C ASP A 88 1.57 17.27 -26.88
N ALA A 89 0.74 16.51 -27.58
CA ALA A 89 0.74 15.05 -27.50
C ALA A 89 2.00 14.42 -28.12
N ALA A 90 2.75 15.15 -28.95
CA ALA A 90 4.03 14.67 -29.49
C ALA A 90 5.18 14.78 -28.48
N ASP A 91 5.05 15.63 -27.45
CA ASP A 91 6.06 15.85 -26.44
C ASP A 91 5.78 15.01 -25.18
N VAL A 92 6.34 13.80 -25.18
CA VAL A 92 6.17 12.79 -24.13
C VAL A 92 6.58 13.32 -22.74
N ASP A 93 7.57 14.21 -22.67
CA ASP A 93 8.08 14.79 -21.41
C ASP A 93 7.07 15.71 -20.71
N LYS A 94 5.95 16.05 -21.37
CA LYS A 94 4.85 16.80 -20.76
C LYS A 94 3.92 15.91 -19.94
N TYR A 95 3.80 14.62 -20.29
CA TYR A 95 2.76 13.76 -19.74
C TYR A 95 3.23 12.38 -19.25
N VAL A 96 4.48 12.01 -19.51
CA VAL A 96 5.11 10.80 -18.97
C VAL A 96 6.22 11.18 -18.00
N VAL A 97 6.26 10.46 -16.89
CA VAL A 97 7.37 10.54 -15.94
C VAL A 97 8.39 9.48 -16.32
N GLY A 98 9.52 9.90 -16.87
CA GLY A 98 10.66 9.04 -17.20
C GLY A 98 11.68 8.93 -16.07
N ASP A 99 12.87 8.42 -16.41
CA ASP A 99 14.00 8.35 -15.46
C ASP A 99 14.55 9.75 -15.12
N ASP A 100 14.54 10.69 -16.08
CA ASP A 100 15.01 12.08 -15.95
C ASP A 100 13.89 13.04 -15.49
N TYR A 101 13.10 12.62 -14.50
CA TYR A 101 12.02 13.44 -13.96
C TYR A 101 12.51 14.69 -13.21
N THR A 102 11.69 15.74 -13.14
CA THR A 102 11.97 16.88 -12.26
C THR A 102 11.64 16.49 -10.81
N PRO A 103 12.61 16.55 -9.88
CA PRO A 103 12.36 16.18 -8.51
C PRO A 103 11.63 17.26 -7.72
N ILE A 104 10.96 16.87 -6.64
CA ILE A 104 10.12 17.75 -5.81
C ILE A 104 10.86 18.99 -5.27
N TRP A 105 12.17 18.88 -5.01
CA TRP A 105 12.99 19.98 -4.47
C TRP A 105 13.33 21.06 -5.51
N GLU A 106 13.01 20.85 -6.79
CA GLU A 106 13.19 21.83 -7.87
C GLU A 106 11.89 22.53 -8.27
N ILE A 107 10.74 22.07 -7.76
CA ILE A 107 9.44 22.68 -8.05
C ILE A 107 9.28 23.98 -7.24
N PRO A 108 9.12 25.15 -7.88
CA PRO A 108 9.18 26.45 -7.21
C PRO A 108 8.27 26.61 -5.99
N SER A 109 6.99 26.21 -6.11
CA SER A 109 5.99 26.30 -5.05
C SER A 109 6.25 25.35 -3.87
N LEU A 110 6.99 24.27 -4.11
CA LEU A 110 7.28 23.22 -3.12
C LEU A 110 8.65 23.39 -2.48
N MET A 111 9.58 24.05 -3.17
CA MET A 111 10.99 24.19 -2.78
C MET A 111 11.14 24.66 -1.33
N LYS A 112 10.41 25.71 -0.93
CA LYS A 112 10.46 26.23 0.44
C LYS A 112 9.98 25.22 1.48
N LEU A 113 8.86 24.54 1.22
CA LEU A 113 8.29 23.55 2.14
C LEU A 113 9.24 22.36 2.30
N TYR A 114 9.77 21.85 1.21
CA TYR A 114 10.61 20.65 1.24
C TYR A 114 12.04 20.94 1.71
N ASN A 115 12.72 21.94 1.13
CA ASN A 115 14.13 22.20 1.41
C ASN A 115 14.36 22.90 2.75
N GLU A 116 13.60 23.96 3.03
CA GLU A 116 13.73 24.73 4.27
C GLU A 116 12.86 24.14 5.38
N GLY A 117 11.61 23.79 5.06
CA GLY A 117 10.65 23.23 6.03
C GLY A 117 10.94 21.78 6.42
N ARG A 118 11.76 21.04 5.64
CA ARG A 118 12.13 19.64 5.89
C ARG A 118 10.93 18.70 6.03
N TYR A 119 9.80 19.06 5.44
CA TYR A 119 8.61 18.21 5.41
C TYR A 119 8.82 17.00 4.49
N SER A 120 8.14 15.90 4.79
CA SER A 120 8.06 14.75 3.87
C SER A 120 7.46 15.14 2.51
N MET A 121 7.63 14.31 1.47
CA MET A 121 7.02 14.63 0.18
C MET A 121 5.49 14.64 0.28
N ARG A 122 4.93 13.72 1.06
CA ARG A 122 3.50 13.63 1.35
C ARG A 122 2.96 14.89 2.04
N GLU A 123 3.63 15.36 3.09
CA GLU A 123 3.25 16.59 3.80
C GLU A 123 3.43 17.83 2.92
N THR A 124 4.51 17.87 2.13
CA THR A 124 4.79 18.97 1.20
C THR A 124 3.62 19.18 0.22
N ILE A 125 3.16 18.12 -0.45
CA ILE A 125 2.00 18.21 -1.35
C ILE A 125 0.73 18.54 -0.60
N SER A 126 0.51 17.91 0.56
CA SER A 126 -0.70 18.16 1.36
C SER A 126 -0.79 19.63 1.78
N ALA A 127 0.33 20.24 2.15
CA ALA A 127 0.43 21.65 2.49
C ALA A 127 0.22 22.56 1.27
N GLN A 128 0.77 22.20 0.10
CA GLN A 128 0.57 22.96 -1.13
C GLN A 128 -0.90 22.93 -1.57
N LEU A 129 -1.53 21.75 -1.62
CA LEU A 129 -2.95 21.61 -1.97
C LEU A 129 -3.84 22.37 -0.99
N ARG A 130 -3.49 22.39 0.29
CA ARG A 130 -4.23 23.19 1.28
C ARG A 130 -4.20 24.69 0.99
N LYS A 131 -3.10 25.24 0.47
CA LYS A 131 -3.03 26.65 0.03
C LYS A 131 -3.96 26.93 -1.16
N GLU A 132 -4.23 25.91 -1.97
CA GLU A 132 -5.17 25.94 -3.09
C GLU A 132 -6.62 25.57 -2.69
N ASN A 133 -6.91 25.46 -1.38
CA ASN A 133 -8.20 25.02 -0.84
C ASN A 133 -8.62 23.60 -1.27
N LYS A 134 -7.66 22.73 -1.58
CA LYS A 134 -7.86 21.32 -1.92
C LYS A 134 -7.56 20.42 -0.72
N ASP A 135 -8.42 19.44 -0.46
CA ASP A 135 -8.24 18.50 0.64
C ASP A 135 -7.48 17.24 0.19
N ALA A 136 -6.18 17.21 0.46
CA ALA A 136 -5.32 16.07 0.15
C ALA A 136 -5.69 14.78 0.90
N SER A 137 -6.48 14.85 1.98
CA SER A 137 -6.92 13.65 2.71
C SER A 137 -7.73 12.69 1.81
N ARG A 138 -8.46 13.26 0.82
CA ARG A 138 -9.18 12.49 -0.20
C ARG A 138 -8.24 11.62 -1.04
N ILE A 139 -7.05 12.12 -1.40
CA ILE A 139 -6.05 11.38 -2.17
C ILE A 139 -5.54 10.21 -1.35
N TRP A 140 -5.06 10.47 -0.13
CA TRP A 140 -4.46 9.45 0.73
C TRP A 140 -5.44 8.35 1.13
N LYS A 141 -6.72 8.70 1.32
CA LYS A 141 -7.79 7.74 1.57
C LYS A 141 -8.03 6.84 0.36
N GLN A 142 -8.22 7.42 -0.82
CA GLN A 142 -8.42 6.66 -2.07
C GLN A 142 -7.23 5.76 -2.39
N LEU A 143 -5.99 6.20 -2.18
CA LEU A 143 -4.79 5.37 -2.35
C LEU A 143 -4.87 4.08 -1.53
N ASN A 144 -5.20 4.19 -0.24
CA ASN A 144 -5.34 3.03 0.63
C ASN A 144 -6.51 2.13 0.21
N GLU A 145 -7.64 2.71 -0.20
CA GLU A 145 -8.81 1.96 -0.68
C GLU A 145 -8.51 1.18 -1.97
N ILE A 146 -7.85 1.81 -2.94
CA ILE A 146 -7.44 1.16 -4.20
C ILE A 146 -6.44 0.03 -3.92
N ILE A 147 -5.43 0.27 -3.07
CA ILE A 147 -4.46 -0.77 -2.69
C ILE A 147 -5.18 -1.94 -2.01
N ALA A 148 -6.09 -1.68 -1.07
CA ALA A 148 -6.89 -2.72 -0.44
C ALA A 148 -7.66 -3.54 -1.47
N GLU A 149 -8.37 -2.89 -2.39
CA GLU A 149 -9.18 -3.55 -3.41
C GLU A 149 -8.33 -4.41 -4.37
N VAL A 150 -7.16 -3.92 -4.78
CA VAL A 150 -6.22 -4.68 -5.62
C VAL A 150 -5.81 -5.97 -4.91
N PHE A 151 -5.33 -5.90 -3.68
CA PHE A 151 -4.88 -7.10 -2.97
C PHE A 151 -6.03 -8.03 -2.60
N GLN A 152 -7.19 -7.52 -2.19
CA GLN A 152 -8.40 -8.31 -1.92
C GLN A 152 -8.84 -9.08 -3.19
N SER A 153 -8.88 -8.41 -4.34
CA SER A 153 -9.33 -9.03 -5.60
C SER A 153 -8.37 -10.09 -6.13
N GLN A 154 -7.06 -9.93 -5.87
CA GLN A 154 -6.05 -10.87 -6.32
C GLN A 154 -5.73 -11.96 -5.29
N GLN A 155 -6.19 -11.84 -4.03
CA GLN A 155 -5.80 -12.74 -2.92
C GLN A 155 -5.97 -14.22 -3.28
N ILE A 156 -7.12 -14.59 -3.85
CA ILE A 156 -7.41 -16.00 -4.22
C ILE A 156 -6.42 -16.50 -5.28
N LYS A 157 -6.11 -15.69 -6.29
CA LYS A 157 -5.16 -16.05 -7.35
C LYS A 157 -3.74 -16.19 -6.80
N MET A 158 -3.30 -15.24 -5.96
CA MET A 158 -1.99 -15.25 -5.31
C MET A 158 -1.85 -16.44 -4.33
N ALA A 159 -2.91 -16.75 -3.58
CA ALA A 159 -2.95 -17.90 -2.69
C ALA A 159 -3.06 -19.24 -3.46
N GLY A 160 -3.63 -19.22 -4.66
CA GLY A 160 -3.79 -20.39 -5.53
C GLY A 160 -2.54 -20.75 -6.34
N SER A 161 -1.66 -19.80 -6.63
CA SER A 161 -0.38 -20.04 -7.34
C SER A 161 0.68 -20.78 -6.49
N ARG A 162 0.28 -21.31 -5.31
CA ARG A 162 1.11 -22.04 -4.36
C ARG A 162 1.63 -23.38 -4.89
N GLN A 163 2.63 -23.33 -5.77
CA GLN A 163 3.69 -24.34 -5.89
C GLN A 163 4.57 -24.41 -4.61
N TRP A 164 4.36 -23.49 -3.66
CA TRP A 164 5.12 -23.24 -2.42
C TRP A 164 4.81 -24.20 -1.25
N ARG A 165 4.29 -25.41 -1.48
CA ARG A 165 3.66 -26.22 -0.42
C ARG A 165 4.58 -27.09 0.45
N GLU A 166 5.89 -27.12 0.24
CA GLU A 166 6.75 -28.12 0.90
C GLU A 166 7.73 -27.59 1.93
N THR A 167 7.95 -26.27 1.98
CA THR A 167 8.70 -25.63 3.05
C THR A 167 7.89 -24.45 3.54
N ASP A 168 8.13 -24.01 4.76
CA ASP A 168 7.50 -22.85 5.38
C ASP A 168 8.41 -21.60 5.22
N PRO A 169 8.71 -21.08 4.00
CA PRO A 169 9.47 -19.86 3.91
C PRO A 169 8.50 -18.70 4.18
N LYS A 170 8.77 -17.99 5.29
CA LYS A 170 8.26 -16.64 5.53
C LYS A 170 8.44 -15.82 4.24
N PHE A 171 7.33 -15.43 3.62
CA PHE A 171 7.31 -14.68 2.37
C PHE A 171 6.95 -13.23 2.64
N PHE A 172 7.55 -12.33 1.88
CA PHE A 172 7.06 -10.97 1.72
C PHE A 172 7.38 -10.50 0.30
N GLU A 173 6.60 -9.54 -0.20
CA GLU A 173 6.88 -8.86 -1.46
C GLU A 173 6.85 -7.35 -1.24
N LEU A 174 7.92 -6.66 -1.63
CA LEU A 174 7.98 -5.21 -1.72
C LEU A 174 7.69 -4.79 -3.16
N SER A 175 6.68 -3.96 -3.34
CA SER A 175 6.28 -3.39 -4.62
C SER A 175 6.19 -1.86 -4.53
N ARG A 176 6.21 -1.18 -5.68
CA ARG A 176 5.85 0.24 -5.78
C ARG A 176 4.64 0.40 -6.69
N PHE A 177 3.59 1.00 -6.16
CA PHE A 177 2.41 1.35 -6.93
C PHE A 177 2.53 2.80 -7.38
N ASP A 178 2.40 3.03 -8.68
CA ASP A 178 2.44 4.36 -9.26
C ASP A 178 1.01 4.83 -9.56
N PHE A 179 0.68 6.02 -9.07
CA PHE A 179 -0.64 6.62 -9.21
C PHE A 179 -0.57 7.98 -9.88
N VAL A 180 -1.66 8.32 -10.56
CA VAL A 180 -1.93 9.68 -11.05
C VAL A 180 -3.18 10.21 -10.36
N VAL A 181 -3.21 11.53 -10.15
CA VAL A 181 -4.35 12.23 -9.56
C VAL A 181 -4.88 13.23 -10.59
N ASP A 182 -6.19 13.34 -10.74
CA ASP A 182 -6.82 14.37 -11.58
C ASP A 182 -7.10 15.67 -10.80
N GLU A 183 -7.51 16.71 -11.51
CA GLU A 183 -7.80 18.03 -10.93
C GLU A 183 -8.89 18.01 -9.84
N ASP A 184 -9.81 17.03 -9.90
CA ASP A 184 -10.92 16.80 -8.97
C ASP A 184 -10.52 15.96 -7.73
N LEU A 185 -9.23 15.60 -7.65
CA LEU A 185 -8.61 14.78 -6.61
C LEU A 185 -9.03 13.31 -6.64
N ASN A 186 -9.45 12.79 -7.80
CA ASN A 186 -9.66 11.37 -8.00
C ASN A 186 -8.32 10.69 -8.29
N VAL A 187 -8.12 9.51 -7.71
CA VAL A 187 -6.86 8.76 -7.79
C VAL A 187 -7.01 7.58 -8.73
N PHE A 188 -6.05 7.40 -9.63
CA PHE A 188 -6.01 6.29 -10.59
C PHE A 188 -4.69 5.54 -10.47
N VAL A 189 -4.77 4.21 -10.35
CA VAL A 189 -3.59 3.34 -10.42
C VAL A 189 -3.09 3.26 -11.87
N MET A 190 -1.80 3.50 -12.07
CA MET A 190 -1.16 3.39 -13.38
C MET A 190 -0.49 2.03 -13.57
N GLU A 191 0.22 1.57 -12.53
CA GLU A 191 0.98 0.32 -12.52
C GLU A 191 1.40 -0.09 -11.11
N ALA A 192 1.74 -1.37 -10.96
CA ALA A 192 2.38 -1.92 -9.77
C ALA A 192 3.68 -2.61 -10.19
N ASN A 193 4.81 -2.06 -9.74
CA ASN A 193 6.13 -2.59 -10.03
C ASN A 193 6.60 -3.51 -8.88
N MET A 194 6.79 -4.79 -9.20
CA MET A 194 7.22 -5.85 -8.25
C MET A 194 8.73 -5.81 -7.95
N SER A 195 9.51 -5.00 -8.67
CA SER A 195 10.95 -4.83 -8.41
C SER A 195 11.31 -3.35 -8.49
N PRO A 196 10.88 -2.55 -7.50
CA PRO A 196 11.06 -1.11 -7.55
C PRO A 196 12.55 -0.74 -7.46
N ASN A 197 12.96 0.24 -8.27
CA ASN A 197 14.32 0.77 -8.19
C ASN A 197 14.50 1.55 -6.88
N LEU A 198 15.46 1.11 -6.05
CA LEU A 198 15.84 1.72 -4.79
C LEU A 198 17.25 2.33 -4.84
N SER A 199 17.79 2.55 -6.05
CA SER A 199 19.08 3.20 -6.27
C SER A 199 18.94 4.72 -6.21
N SER A 200 19.75 5.34 -5.38
CA SER A 200 19.90 6.81 -5.31
C SER A 200 20.99 7.36 -6.23
N GLY A 201 21.52 6.54 -7.14
CA GLY A 201 22.60 6.95 -8.04
C GLY A 201 22.21 8.14 -8.93
N HIS A 202 20.97 8.15 -9.43
CA HIS A 202 20.47 9.25 -10.25
C HIS A 202 20.08 10.47 -9.40
N PHE A 203 19.26 10.26 -8.37
CA PHE A 203 18.82 11.30 -7.44
C PHE A 203 19.33 11.02 -6.03
N LYS A 204 20.53 11.52 -5.73
CA LYS A 204 21.20 11.31 -4.43
C LYS A 204 20.35 11.71 -3.21
N PRO A 205 19.57 12.81 -3.23
CA PRO A 205 18.71 13.17 -2.10
C PRO A 205 17.69 12.09 -1.70
N ASN A 206 17.31 11.19 -2.61
CA ASN A 206 16.38 10.10 -2.30
C ASN A 206 17.04 8.92 -1.55
N GLN A 207 18.35 8.94 -1.31
CA GLN A 207 19.04 7.87 -0.59
C GLN A 207 18.37 7.54 0.75
N LEU A 208 18.05 8.59 1.54
CA LEU A 208 17.52 8.41 2.87
C LEU A 208 16.12 7.77 2.86
N ILE A 209 15.25 8.15 1.92
CA ILE A 209 13.92 7.52 1.83
C ILE A 209 14.04 6.05 1.43
N TYR A 210 14.93 5.69 0.51
CA TYR A 210 15.14 4.28 0.13
C TYR A 210 15.70 3.43 1.28
N GLU A 211 16.67 3.97 2.03
CA GLU A 211 17.20 3.30 3.22
C GLU A 211 16.13 3.14 4.31
N GLN A 212 15.31 4.17 4.54
CA GLN A 212 14.20 4.09 5.51
C GLN A 212 13.10 3.10 5.09
N VAL A 213 12.79 3.02 3.79
CA VAL A 213 11.89 1.99 3.24
C VAL A 213 12.45 0.61 3.55
N LEU A 214 13.69 0.32 3.16
CA LEU A 214 14.34 -0.96 3.38
C LEU A 214 14.38 -1.34 4.87
N MET A 215 14.83 -0.41 5.73
CA MET A 215 14.87 -0.65 7.17
C MET A 215 13.49 -0.91 7.76
N SER A 216 12.45 -0.22 7.28
CA SER A 216 11.08 -0.44 7.74
C SER A 216 10.52 -1.79 7.26
N VAL A 217 10.81 -2.19 6.01
CA VAL A 217 10.46 -3.52 5.48
C VAL A 217 11.13 -4.62 6.31
N LEU A 218 12.45 -4.54 6.48
CA LEU A 218 13.23 -5.55 7.20
C LEU A 218 12.83 -5.67 8.66
N SER A 219 12.49 -4.56 9.33
CA SER A 219 11.93 -4.56 10.69
C SER A 219 10.57 -5.25 10.71
N LEU A 220 9.66 -4.84 9.82
CA LEU A 220 8.30 -5.37 9.71
C LEU A 220 8.27 -6.90 9.53
N VAL A 221 9.12 -7.44 8.65
CA VAL A 221 9.17 -8.90 8.41
C VAL A 221 9.94 -9.66 9.49
N GLY A 222 10.60 -8.95 10.41
CA GLY A 222 11.36 -9.50 11.53
C GLY A 222 12.80 -9.91 11.19
N LEU A 223 13.37 -9.40 10.09
CA LEU A 223 14.78 -9.60 9.74
C LEU A 223 15.70 -8.62 10.46
N ALA A 224 15.23 -7.40 10.72
CA ALA A 224 15.94 -6.40 11.52
C ALA A 224 15.43 -6.43 12.98
N ASN A 225 15.59 -7.58 13.64
CA ASN A 225 15.16 -7.77 15.04
C ASN A 225 16.20 -7.16 16.00
N PRO A 226 15.79 -6.33 16.98
CA PRO A 226 16.70 -5.83 18.02
C PRO A 226 17.18 -6.92 18.99
N LEU A 227 16.49 -8.07 19.05
CA LEU A 227 16.85 -9.20 19.91
C LEU A 227 17.94 -10.07 19.28
N THR A 228 18.86 -10.54 20.10
CA THR A 228 19.84 -11.56 19.70
C THR A 228 19.16 -12.92 19.53
N GLU A 229 19.76 -13.80 18.73
CA GLU A 229 19.28 -15.17 18.53
C GLU A 229 19.11 -15.91 19.86
N THR A 230 20.08 -15.79 20.77
CA THR A 230 20.00 -16.35 22.13
C THR A 230 18.81 -15.83 22.93
N ALA A 231 18.51 -14.52 22.83
CA ALA A 231 17.35 -13.96 23.52
C ALA A 231 16.05 -14.54 22.95
N VAL A 232 15.93 -14.64 21.62
CA VAL A 232 14.77 -15.24 20.94
C VAL A 232 14.57 -16.70 21.39
N GLU A 233 15.65 -17.49 21.47
CA GLU A 233 15.61 -18.88 21.96
C GLU A 233 15.17 -18.96 23.43
N GLU A 234 15.76 -18.12 24.30
CA GLU A 234 15.39 -18.09 25.72
C GLU A 234 13.92 -17.71 25.94
N PHE A 235 13.41 -16.77 25.15
CA PHE A 235 11.99 -16.42 25.23
C PHE A 235 11.10 -17.51 24.63
N GLY A 236 11.51 -18.16 23.53
CA GLY A 236 10.81 -19.27 22.90
C GLY A 236 10.66 -20.46 23.83
N ALA A 237 11.68 -20.74 24.65
CA ALA A 237 11.62 -21.77 25.67
C ALA A 237 10.62 -21.45 26.83
N ARG A 238 10.23 -20.18 27.01
CA ARG A 238 9.35 -19.72 28.10
C ARG A 238 7.91 -19.41 27.64
N ALA A 239 7.69 -19.15 26.35
CA ALA A 239 6.40 -18.79 25.80
C ALA A 239 5.73 -19.99 25.12
N ARG A 240 4.39 -20.11 25.23
CA ARG A 240 3.61 -21.08 24.45
C ARG A 240 3.44 -20.66 22.98
N SER A 241 3.66 -19.39 22.66
CA SER A 241 3.50 -18.81 21.33
C SER A 241 4.78 -18.96 20.51
N SER A 242 4.62 -19.18 19.20
CA SER A 242 5.69 -19.23 18.21
C SER A 242 6.51 -17.93 18.07
N PHE A 243 6.05 -16.82 18.69
CA PHE A 243 6.66 -15.49 18.58
C PHE A 243 6.73 -14.74 19.93
N PRO A 244 7.77 -14.98 20.74
CA PRO A 244 8.03 -14.13 21.89
C PRO A 244 8.44 -12.71 21.43
N PRO A 245 8.06 -11.63 22.15
CA PRO A 245 7.45 -11.59 23.48
C PRO A 245 5.92 -11.34 23.48
N VAL A 246 5.15 -11.89 22.53
CA VAL A 246 3.70 -11.68 22.49
C VAL A 246 2.98 -12.66 23.42
N SER A 247 2.21 -12.15 24.39
CA SER A 247 1.40 -12.98 25.29
C SER A 247 -0.04 -13.13 24.81
N ASP A 248 -0.75 -14.17 25.27
CA ASP A 248 -2.19 -14.35 24.98
C ASP A 248 -3.04 -13.13 25.41
N ARG A 249 -2.57 -12.36 26.41
CA ARG A 249 -3.23 -11.13 26.86
C ARG A 249 -3.08 -10.00 25.85
N ASP A 250 -1.94 -9.94 25.16
CA ASP A 250 -1.71 -9.00 24.06
C ASP A 250 -2.58 -9.35 22.85
N LEU A 251 -2.95 -10.62 22.69
CA LEU A 251 -3.84 -11.09 21.63
C LEU A 251 -5.32 -10.93 21.97
N ALA A 252 -5.72 -10.98 23.23
CA ALA A 252 -7.12 -10.85 23.59
C ALA A 252 -7.71 -9.47 23.20
N ILE A 253 -8.92 -9.45 22.64
CA ILE A 253 -9.66 -8.18 22.46
C ILE A 253 -10.25 -7.68 23.79
N ALA A 254 -10.57 -6.39 23.87
CA ALA A 254 -11.03 -5.77 25.11
C ALA A 254 -12.35 -6.37 25.63
N PHE A 255 -12.49 -6.43 26.96
CA PHE A 255 -13.63 -7.04 27.66
C PHE A 255 -15.03 -6.60 27.15
N PRO A 256 -15.29 -5.32 26.83
CA PRO A 256 -16.59 -4.90 26.30
C PRO A 256 -17.02 -5.63 25.02
N PHE A 257 -16.07 -6.18 24.25
CA PHE A 257 -16.37 -6.99 23.06
C PHE A 257 -16.59 -8.47 23.37
N CYS A 258 -16.32 -8.91 24.60
CA CYS A 258 -16.31 -10.29 25.06
C CYS A 258 -17.36 -10.63 26.13
N GLU A 259 -18.14 -9.65 26.60
CA GLU A 259 -19.13 -9.83 27.67
C GLU A 259 -20.11 -10.99 27.41
N GLN A 260 -20.49 -11.21 26.15
CA GLN A 260 -21.41 -12.28 25.76
C GLN A 260 -20.74 -13.64 25.51
N CYS A 261 -19.39 -13.67 25.51
CA CYS A 261 -18.58 -14.82 25.12
C CYS A 261 -18.09 -15.66 26.31
N GLU A 262 -18.20 -15.17 27.55
CA GLU A 262 -17.66 -15.85 28.75
C GLU A 262 -18.18 -17.28 28.94
N LYS A 263 -19.44 -17.52 28.58
CA LYS A 263 -20.13 -18.80 28.80
C LYS A 263 -20.13 -19.71 27.57
N ASP A 264 -19.90 -19.15 26.39
CA ASP A 264 -19.93 -19.89 25.13
C ASP A 264 -19.05 -19.21 24.06
N CYS A 265 -17.88 -19.80 23.82
CA CYS A 265 -16.93 -19.35 22.82
C CYS A 265 -17.41 -19.51 21.37
N ARG A 266 -18.53 -20.22 21.13
CA ARG A 266 -19.10 -20.47 19.80
C ARG A 266 -20.32 -19.60 19.49
N ARG A 267 -20.76 -18.78 20.45
CA ARG A 267 -21.94 -17.93 20.31
C ARG A 267 -21.85 -16.99 19.10
N GLU A 268 -20.68 -16.39 18.91
CA GLU A 268 -20.37 -15.53 17.77
C GLU A 268 -18.93 -15.76 17.29
N GLU A 269 -18.65 -15.51 16.01
CA GLU A 269 -17.31 -15.72 15.45
C GLU A 269 -16.25 -14.88 16.18
N ARG A 270 -16.57 -13.63 16.60
CA ARG A 270 -15.67 -12.79 17.39
C ARG A 270 -15.29 -13.37 18.76
N CYS A 271 -16.07 -14.30 19.30
CA CYS A 271 -15.79 -14.87 20.62
C CYS A 271 -14.48 -15.66 20.64
N SER A 272 -14.01 -16.19 19.50
CA SER A 272 -12.70 -16.84 19.43
C SER A 272 -11.52 -15.88 19.62
N LEU A 273 -11.75 -14.56 19.60
CA LEU A 273 -10.72 -13.53 19.84
C LEU A 273 -10.64 -13.11 21.33
N CYS A 274 -11.55 -13.61 22.17
CA CYS A 274 -11.56 -13.34 23.60
C CYS A 274 -10.53 -14.23 24.30
N GLY A 275 -9.87 -13.71 25.35
CA GLY A 275 -8.72 -14.38 25.97
C GLY A 275 -8.98 -15.83 26.43
N SER A 276 -10.13 -16.10 27.06
CA SER A 276 -10.50 -17.47 27.47
C SER A 276 -10.74 -18.42 26.30
N CYS A 277 -11.18 -17.90 25.15
CA CYS A 277 -11.56 -18.67 23.98
C CYS A 277 -10.42 -18.85 22.96
N LEU A 278 -9.45 -17.93 22.93
CA LEU A 278 -8.34 -17.94 21.99
C LEU A 278 -7.42 -19.18 22.17
N THR A 279 -7.32 -19.69 23.40
CA THR A 279 -6.46 -20.83 23.75
C THR A 279 -6.75 -22.13 23.00
N GLY A 280 -7.93 -22.26 22.37
CA GLY A 280 -8.33 -23.46 21.62
C GLY A 280 -8.00 -23.46 20.13
N ASP A 281 -7.47 -22.36 19.57
CA ASP A 281 -7.22 -22.18 18.14
C ASP A 281 -5.78 -21.70 17.90
N SER A 282 -4.83 -22.65 17.85
CA SER A 282 -3.40 -22.34 17.74
C SER A 282 -3.07 -21.60 16.44
N GLN A 283 -3.73 -21.95 15.33
CA GLN A 283 -3.52 -21.29 14.04
C GLN A 283 -3.93 -19.81 14.10
N LEU A 284 -5.07 -19.50 14.73
CA LEU A 284 -5.50 -18.13 14.95
C LEU A 284 -4.54 -17.39 15.90
N ALA A 285 -4.15 -18.02 17.01
CA ALA A 285 -3.24 -17.42 17.98
C ALA A 285 -1.87 -17.07 17.35
N ASP A 286 -1.29 -17.98 16.56
CA ASP A 286 -0.03 -17.75 15.84
C ASP A 286 -0.18 -16.61 14.83
N ALA A 287 -1.26 -16.61 14.03
CA ALA A 287 -1.53 -15.54 13.08
C ALA A 287 -1.72 -14.17 13.75
N LEU A 288 -2.38 -14.10 14.91
CA LEU A 288 -2.54 -12.84 15.64
C LEU A 288 -1.22 -12.42 16.33
N ALA A 289 -0.40 -13.36 16.78
CA ALA A 289 0.93 -13.08 17.34
C ALA A 289 1.87 -12.48 16.30
N GLU A 290 1.88 -13.03 15.08
CA GLU A 290 2.62 -12.45 13.96
C GLU A 290 2.17 -11.03 13.63
N LEU A 291 0.86 -10.81 13.52
CA LEU A 291 0.30 -9.48 13.25
C LEU A 291 0.65 -8.49 14.37
N GLN A 292 0.52 -8.91 15.63
CA GLN A 292 0.87 -8.07 16.78
C GLN A 292 2.34 -7.66 16.74
N ARG A 293 3.24 -8.60 16.42
CA ARG A 293 4.67 -8.32 16.19
C ARG A 293 4.88 -7.36 15.03
N GLU A 294 4.24 -7.62 13.88
CA GLU A 294 4.30 -6.73 12.71
C GLU A 294 3.90 -5.30 13.08
N GLU A 295 2.83 -5.11 13.86
CA GLU A 295 2.40 -3.77 14.29
C GLU A 295 3.40 -3.05 15.22
N HIS A 296 4.11 -3.79 16.07
CA HIS A 296 5.15 -3.21 16.93
C HIS A 296 6.39 -2.82 16.12
N GLU A 297 6.74 -3.65 15.14
CA GLU A 297 7.97 -3.51 14.35
C GLU A 297 7.79 -2.70 13.04
N ARG A 298 6.56 -2.22 12.75
CA ARG A 298 6.24 -1.59 11.46
C ARG A 298 7.03 -0.33 11.15
N ARG A 299 7.62 0.36 12.14
CA ARG A 299 8.30 1.65 11.96
C ARG A 299 7.43 2.65 11.16
N LYS A 300 7.85 2.99 9.94
CA LYS A 300 7.13 3.88 9.00
C LYS A 300 6.18 3.13 8.05
N MET A 301 5.97 1.84 8.22
CA MET A 301 4.93 1.10 7.52
C MET A 301 3.61 1.29 8.24
N ARG A 302 2.56 1.57 7.48
CA ARG A 302 1.18 1.70 7.96
C ARG A 302 0.36 0.59 7.35
N ARG A 303 -0.38 -0.13 8.18
CA ARG A 303 -1.25 -1.20 7.70
C ARG A 303 -2.37 -0.63 6.84
N VAL A 304 -2.60 -1.25 5.69
CA VAL A 304 -3.76 -0.95 4.84
C VAL A 304 -4.98 -1.59 5.49
N LYS A 305 -6.01 -0.77 5.77
CA LYS A 305 -7.24 -1.28 6.36
C LYS A 305 -8.06 -2.06 5.33
N ILE A 306 -8.05 -3.38 5.45
CA ILE A 306 -8.87 -4.28 4.64
C ILE A 306 -10.29 -4.35 5.23
N GLN A 307 -11.26 -3.78 4.51
CA GLN A 307 -12.68 -3.85 4.88
C GLN A 307 -13.39 -4.88 4.00
N TRP A 308 -13.99 -5.88 4.64
CA TRP A 308 -14.84 -6.85 3.99
C TRP A 308 -16.29 -6.35 4.03
N ARG A 309 -16.90 -6.10 2.87
CA ARG A 309 -18.30 -5.64 2.77
C ARG A 309 -19.22 -6.83 2.49
N GLU A 310 -20.47 -6.75 2.94
CA GLU A 310 -21.50 -7.76 2.61
C GLU A 310 -21.77 -7.80 1.10
N GLU A 311 -21.85 -6.62 0.48
CA GLU A 311 -21.85 -6.39 -0.95
C GLU A 311 -20.43 -6.00 -1.39
N GLY A 312 -19.65 -6.96 -1.90
CA GLY A 312 -18.27 -6.73 -2.32
C GLY A 312 -17.40 -7.99 -2.30
N ILE A 313 -16.08 -7.78 -2.26
CA ILE A 313 -15.11 -8.89 -2.16
C ILE A 313 -15.25 -9.51 -0.77
N LYS A 314 -15.58 -10.80 -0.74
CA LYS A 314 -15.70 -11.55 0.50
C LYS A 314 -14.32 -12.01 1.00
N PRO A 315 -14.15 -12.14 2.33
CA PRO A 315 -12.93 -12.68 2.91
C PRO A 315 -12.62 -14.07 2.35
N TYR A 316 -11.37 -14.32 1.99
CA TYR A 316 -10.92 -15.59 1.44
C TYR A 316 -11.01 -16.73 2.47
N SER A 317 -10.68 -16.45 3.74
CA SER A 317 -10.72 -17.44 4.82
C SER A 317 -11.42 -16.96 6.09
N ARG A 318 -11.62 -17.89 7.04
CA ARG A 318 -12.03 -17.54 8.42
C ARG A 318 -10.98 -16.69 9.13
N LEU A 319 -9.69 -16.92 8.87
CA LEU A 319 -8.62 -16.11 9.45
C LEU A 319 -8.67 -14.67 8.97
N ASP A 320 -9.00 -14.42 7.70
CA ASP A 320 -9.17 -13.05 7.17
C ASP A 320 -10.27 -12.28 7.94
N ARG A 321 -11.41 -12.93 8.18
CA ARG A 321 -12.52 -12.32 8.96
C ARG A 321 -12.10 -12.03 10.39
N LEU A 322 -11.54 -13.02 11.07
CA LEU A 322 -11.15 -12.91 12.47
C LEU A 322 -10.05 -11.90 12.67
N GLN A 323 -9.07 -11.82 11.75
CA GLN A 323 -8.04 -10.80 11.77
C GLN A 323 -8.64 -9.40 11.62
N SER A 324 -9.55 -9.17 10.67
CA SER A 324 -10.20 -7.87 10.51
C SER A 324 -11.02 -7.47 11.74
N LEU A 325 -11.78 -8.40 12.33
CA LEU A 325 -12.52 -8.16 13.57
C LEU A 325 -11.58 -7.84 14.74
N TRP A 326 -10.45 -8.54 14.82
CA TRP A 326 -9.43 -8.31 15.84
C TRP A 326 -8.80 -6.92 15.70
N ILE A 327 -8.40 -6.54 14.49
CA ILE A 327 -7.86 -5.20 14.18
C ILE A 327 -8.87 -4.12 14.59
N ASP A 328 -10.13 -4.25 14.17
CA ASP A 328 -11.17 -3.26 14.49
C ASP A 328 -11.42 -3.16 16.00
N ALA A 329 -11.40 -4.28 16.72
CA ALA A 329 -11.57 -4.31 18.18
C ALA A 329 -10.37 -3.69 18.91
N LYS A 330 -9.14 -3.99 18.49
CA LYS A 330 -7.91 -3.37 19.02
C LYS A 330 -7.92 -1.86 18.79
N CYS A 331 -8.24 -1.43 17.57
CA CYS A 331 -8.39 -0.03 17.20
C CYS A 331 -9.42 0.75 18.02
N LYS A 332 -10.57 0.14 18.32
CA LYS A 332 -11.60 0.76 19.15
C LYS A 332 -11.18 0.84 20.62
N GLY A 333 -10.36 -0.11 21.09
CA GLY A 333 -9.82 -0.10 22.44
C GLY A 333 -8.68 0.90 22.63
N ASP A 334 -7.83 1.06 21.61
CA ASP A 334 -6.71 2.00 21.57
C ASP A 334 -6.58 2.62 20.17
N PRO A 335 -7.07 3.85 19.95
CA PRO A 335 -6.94 4.54 18.67
C PRO A 335 -5.49 4.80 18.24
N ALA A 336 -4.52 4.85 19.15
CA ALA A 336 -3.11 5.07 18.82
C ALA A 336 -2.45 3.83 18.18
N TRP A 337 -3.07 2.66 18.34
CA TRP A 337 -2.57 1.40 17.79
C TRP A 337 -2.81 1.22 16.28
N CYS A 338 -3.77 1.94 15.67
CA CYS A 338 -4.34 1.63 14.34
C CYS A 338 -3.40 1.65 13.10
#